data_AF-A0A964PTF3-F1
#
_entry.id   AF-A0A964PTF3-F1
#
_cell.length_a   1.000
_cell.length_b   1.000
_cell.length_c   1.000
_cell.angle_alpha   90.00
_cell.angle_beta   90.00
_cell.angle_gamma   90.00
#
_symmetry.space_group_name_H-M   'P 1'
#
loop_
_entity.id
_entity.type
_entity.pdbx_description
1 polymer ?
#
loop_
_entity_poly.entity_id
_entity_poly.type
_entity_poly.pdbx_seq_one_letter_code
_entity_poly.pdbx_strand_id
1 'polypeptide(L)'
;MESQVKARFTLIKKTLEADAAHARATIITEKGAQGAAADLAAIDAKLAENYATLQQYWAAVQEANIPKVLPEEAASVLDEIARNTFKDPEGAEQAYITPHELHFLQIRKGSLDENERRQIESHVVHSYDFLLNIPWTEELSRIAEIVRGHHEKLNGTGYPDGVTAEHLSLETRIMTVCDIFDALTASDRPYKKAMPVEKALQILEWEARDGMLDKDVVELFIKSKAYRRVLERDWRDF
;
A
#
# COMPACT_ATOMS: atom_id res chain seq x y z
N MET A 1 7.58 5.96 -8.67
CA MET A 1 7.05 7.10 -7.89
C MET A 1 8.17 7.78 -7.09
N GLU A 2 8.87 7.06 -6.20
CA GLU A 2 9.89 7.63 -5.31
C GLU A 2 10.99 8.46 -6.01
N SER A 3 11.51 7.98 -7.15
CA SER A 3 12.57 8.68 -7.89
C SER A 3 12.12 10.04 -8.47
N GLN A 4 10.88 10.15 -8.92
CA GLN A 4 10.34 11.37 -9.52
C GLN A 4 10.02 12.42 -8.46
N VAL A 5 9.35 12.02 -7.36
CA VAL A 5 9.06 12.95 -6.25
C VAL A 5 10.35 13.45 -5.63
N LYS A 6 11.35 12.57 -5.41
CA LYS A 6 12.68 12.97 -4.92
C LYS A 6 13.38 13.97 -5.84
N ALA A 7 13.33 13.75 -7.14
CA ALA A 7 13.88 14.69 -8.12
C ALA A 7 13.18 16.05 -8.03
N ARG A 8 11.84 16.06 -7.89
CA ARG A 8 11.06 17.30 -7.74
C ARG A 8 11.41 18.07 -6.47
N PHE A 9 11.54 17.40 -5.33
CA PHE A 9 12.00 18.03 -4.07
C PHE A 9 13.43 18.58 -4.19
N THR A 10 14.29 17.88 -4.92
CA THR A 10 15.65 18.36 -5.21
C THR A 10 15.60 19.62 -6.09
N LEU A 11 14.72 19.65 -7.09
CA LEU A 11 14.51 20.81 -7.95
C LEU A 11 13.94 22.00 -7.18
N ILE A 12 12.92 21.80 -6.34
CA ILE A 12 12.34 22.83 -5.46
C ILE A 12 13.44 23.47 -4.61
N LYS A 13 14.30 22.65 -4.00
CA LYS A 13 15.45 23.14 -3.24
C LYS A 13 16.34 24.05 -4.10
N LYS A 14 16.66 23.62 -5.33
CA LYS A 14 17.49 24.39 -6.26
C LYS A 14 16.83 25.70 -6.71
N THR A 15 15.52 25.70 -6.92
CA THR A 15 14.75 26.92 -7.20
C THR A 15 14.84 27.90 -6.04
N LEU A 16 14.66 27.44 -4.79
CA LEU A 16 14.81 28.29 -3.59
C LEU A 16 16.22 28.91 -3.47
N GLU A 17 17.28 28.15 -3.80
CA GLU A 17 18.66 28.67 -3.84
C GLU A 17 18.82 29.77 -4.89
N ALA A 18 18.27 29.53 -6.10
CA ALA A 18 18.36 30.46 -7.21
C ALA A 18 17.59 31.76 -6.92
N ASP A 19 16.36 31.65 -6.38
CA ASP A 19 15.54 32.80 -6.01
C ASP A 19 16.22 33.65 -4.93
N ALA A 20 16.77 33.00 -3.91
CA ALA A 20 17.53 33.69 -2.86
C ALA A 20 18.77 34.38 -3.43
N ALA A 21 19.53 33.72 -4.31
CA ALA A 21 20.70 34.31 -4.95
C ALA A 21 20.33 35.52 -5.83
N HIS A 22 19.25 35.42 -6.59
CA HIS A 22 18.73 36.51 -7.41
C HIS A 22 18.29 37.70 -6.54
N ALA A 23 17.52 37.45 -5.48
CA ALA A 23 17.10 38.49 -4.54
C ALA A 23 18.30 39.20 -3.89
N ARG A 24 19.34 38.46 -3.48
CA ARG A 24 20.58 39.05 -2.95
C ARG A 24 21.27 39.95 -3.97
N ALA A 25 21.40 39.48 -5.22
CA ALA A 25 22.05 40.23 -6.30
C ALA A 25 21.32 41.55 -6.59
N THR A 26 19.98 41.51 -6.66
CA THR A 26 19.14 42.69 -6.84
C THR A 26 19.35 43.71 -5.70
N ILE A 27 19.24 43.27 -4.44
CA ILE A 27 19.36 44.18 -3.29
C ILE A 27 20.76 44.78 -3.18
N ILE A 28 21.81 44.00 -3.43
CA ILE A 28 23.19 44.49 -3.44
C ILE A 28 23.38 45.56 -4.54
N THR A 29 22.77 45.35 -5.71
CA THR A 29 22.83 46.29 -6.83
C THR A 29 22.10 47.61 -6.50
N GLU A 30 20.99 47.55 -5.75
CA GLU A 30 20.18 48.72 -5.40
C GLU A 30 20.73 49.52 -4.21
N LYS A 31 21.14 48.83 -3.13
CA LYS A 31 21.50 49.45 -1.84
C LYS A 31 22.99 49.49 -1.55
N GLY A 32 23.81 48.79 -2.35
CA GLY A 32 25.21 48.55 -2.08
C GLY A 32 25.44 47.55 -0.93
N ALA A 33 26.62 46.94 -0.88
CA ALA A 33 26.92 45.85 0.06
C ALA A 33 26.78 46.23 1.54
N GLN A 34 27.11 47.48 1.93
CA GLN A 34 26.98 47.94 3.31
C GLN A 34 25.54 48.30 3.71
N GLY A 35 24.73 48.80 2.76
CA GLY A 35 23.33 49.17 2.99
C GLY A 35 22.37 47.97 2.99
N ALA A 36 22.80 46.84 2.43
CA ALA A 36 21.98 45.63 2.24
C ALA A 36 22.04 44.62 3.41
N ALA A 37 22.87 44.84 4.43
CA ALA A 37 23.19 43.80 5.43
C ALA A 37 21.95 43.19 6.13
N ALA A 38 20.98 44.02 6.52
CA ALA A 38 19.75 43.56 7.16
C ALA A 38 18.85 42.76 6.20
N ASP A 39 18.75 43.19 4.94
CA ASP A 39 17.97 42.50 3.91
C ASP A 39 18.58 41.13 3.56
N LEU A 40 19.90 41.06 3.44
CA LEU A 40 20.62 39.81 3.18
C LEU A 40 20.40 38.79 4.31
N ALA A 41 20.46 39.25 5.56
CA ALA A 41 20.16 38.41 6.72
C ALA A 41 18.71 37.91 6.71
N ALA A 42 17.76 38.74 6.29
CA ALA A 42 16.36 38.34 6.15
C ALA A 42 16.17 37.28 5.04
N ILE A 43 16.84 37.42 3.90
CA ILE A 43 16.82 36.42 2.81
C ILE A 43 17.41 35.09 3.31
N ASP A 44 18.52 35.12 4.03
CA ASP A 44 19.17 33.93 4.57
C ASP A 44 18.28 33.21 5.59
N ALA A 45 17.65 33.98 6.49
CA ALA A 45 16.69 33.44 7.47
C ALA A 45 15.49 32.79 6.76
N LYS A 46 14.95 33.44 5.72
CA LYS A 46 13.82 32.90 4.97
C LYS A 46 14.19 31.63 4.20
N LEU A 47 15.37 31.59 3.58
CA LEU A 47 15.87 30.38 2.92
C LEU A 47 16.04 29.22 3.90
N ALA A 48 16.57 29.49 5.10
CA ALA A 48 16.71 28.49 6.15
C ALA A 48 15.36 27.94 6.63
N GLU A 49 14.35 28.80 6.80
CA GLU A 49 12.97 28.39 7.14
C GLU A 49 12.35 27.51 6.03
N ASN A 50 12.49 27.93 4.77
CA ASN A 50 11.99 27.16 3.62
C ASN A 50 12.67 25.78 3.54
N TYR A 51 13.96 25.69 3.89
CA TYR A 51 14.69 24.42 3.93
C TYR A 51 14.21 23.50 5.03
N ALA A 52 14.00 24.03 6.24
CA ALA A 52 13.44 23.24 7.34
C ALA A 52 12.06 22.69 6.98
N THR A 53 11.22 23.53 6.36
CA THR A 53 9.89 23.14 5.86
C THR A 53 9.99 22.04 4.79
N LEU A 54 10.85 22.21 3.79
CA LEU A 54 11.04 21.23 2.71
C LEU A 54 11.57 19.88 3.23
N GLN A 55 12.43 19.90 4.26
CA GLN A 55 12.90 18.70 4.94
C GLN A 55 11.78 17.98 5.69
N GLN A 56 10.94 18.72 6.40
CA GLN A 56 9.75 18.16 7.08
C GLN A 56 8.79 17.52 6.06
N TYR A 57 8.53 18.21 4.95
CA TYR A 57 7.68 17.70 3.88
C TYR A 57 8.24 16.43 3.25
N TRP A 58 9.54 16.40 2.97
CA TRP A 58 10.19 15.20 2.43
C TRP A 58 10.11 14.02 3.41
N ALA A 59 10.32 14.27 4.71
CA ALA A 59 10.18 13.23 5.73
C ALA A 59 8.76 12.64 5.77
N ALA A 60 7.72 13.48 5.67
CA ALA A 60 6.33 13.02 5.62
C ALA A 60 6.05 12.16 4.38
N VAL A 61 6.54 12.56 3.20
CA VAL A 61 6.43 11.76 1.97
C VAL A 61 7.14 10.40 2.12
N GLN A 62 8.34 10.38 2.71
CA GLN A 62 9.05 9.12 2.95
C GLN A 62 8.33 8.22 3.93
N GLU A 63 7.74 8.77 4.97
CA GLU A 63 6.96 8.01 5.94
C GLU A 63 5.70 7.41 5.33
N ALA A 64 5.00 8.18 4.48
CA ALA A 64 3.79 7.76 3.79
C ALA A 64 4.05 6.71 2.70
N ASN A 65 5.23 6.73 2.07
CA ASN A 65 5.62 5.75 1.05
C ASN A 65 6.09 4.40 1.63
N ILE A 66 5.76 4.11 2.90
CA ILE A 66 6.02 2.82 3.55
C ILE A 66 4.65 2.14 3.73
N PRO A 67 4.48 0.86 3.34
CA PRO A 67 3.21 0.13 3.48
C PRO A 67 2.94 -0.25 4.94
N LYS A 68 2.65 0.77 5.76
CA LYS A 68 2.24 0.72 7.15
C LYS A 68 0.97 1.55 7.32
N VAL A 69 0.33 1.45 8.49
CA VAL A 69 -0.80 2.34 8.80
C VAL A 69 -0.29 3.77 8.81
N LEU A 70 -0.87 4.62 7.96
CA LEU A 70 -0.51 6.02 7.86
C LEU A 70 -0.99 6.78 9.13
N PRO A 71 -0.10 7.48 9.85
CA PRO A 71 -0.50 8.35 10.97
C PRO A 71 -1.34 9.55 10.48
N GLU A 72 -2.26 10.04 11.31
CA GLU A 72 -3.14 11.17 10.96
C GLU A 72 -2.32 12.46 10.77
N GLU A 73 -1.24 12.62 11.54
CA GLU A 73 -0.30 13.75 11.41
C GLU A 73 0.37 13.76 10.03
N ALA A 74 0.79 12.59 9.54
CA ALA A 74 1.41 12.47 8.22
C ALA A 74 0.39 12.80 7.10
N ALA A 75 -0.86 12.36 7.24
CA ALA A 75 -1.92 12.67 6.29
C ALA A 75 -2.19 14.18 6.18
N SER A 76 -2.26 14.89 7.31
CA SER A 76 -2.44 16.34 7.33
C SER A 76 -1.28 17.09 6.66
N VAL A 77 -0.03 16.63 6.85
CA VAL A 77 1.14 17.24 6.21
C VAL A 77 1.11 17.01 4.70
N LEU A 78 0.67 15.84 4.22
CA LEU A 78 0.52 15.58 2.77
C LEU A 78 -0.48 16.54 2.10
N ASP A 79 -1.61 16.84 2.75
CA ASP A 79 -2.58 17.82 2.25
C ASP A 79 -1.98 19.23 2.17
N GLU A 80 -1.12 19.60 3.11
CA GLU A 80 -0.38 20.86 3.08
C GLU A 80 0.60 20.88 1.91
N ILE A 81 1.40 19.82 1.72
CA ILE A 81 2.35 19.70 0.60
C ILE A 81 1.62 19.83 -0.74
N ALA A 82 0.46 19.20 -0.89
CA ALA A 82 -0.32 19.23 -2.14
C ALA A 82 -0.83 20.63 -2.53
N ARG A 83 -0.94 21.55 -1.57
CA ARG A 83 -1.33 22.95 -1.82
C ARG A 83 -0.16 23.85 -2.22
N ASN A 84 1.08 23.37 -2.05
CA ASN A 84 2.27 24.13 -2.37
C ASN A 84 2.69 23.94 -3.83
N THR A 85 3.13 25.05 -4.44
CA THR A 85 3.66 25.08 -5.80
C THR A 85 5.04 25.74 -5.82
N PHE A 86 5.83 25.40 -6.84
CA PHE A 86 7.08 26.09 -7.17
C PHE A 86 7.09 26.44 -8.66
N LYS A 87 7.96 27.36 -9.04
CA LYS A 87 8.22 27.66 -10.45
C LYS A 87 9.34 26.76 -10.97
N ASP A 88 9.08 26.09 -12.09
CA ASP A 88 10.12 25.36 -12.81
C ASP A 88 11.10 26.33 -13.51
N PRO A 89 12.21 25.84 -14.10
CA PRO A 89 13.18 26.68 -14.80
C PRO A 89 12.60 27.51 -15.94
N GLU A 90 11.48 27.08 -16.52
CA GLU A 90 10.72 27.77 -17.56
C GLU A 90 9.74 28.80 -16.99
N GLY A 91 9.57 28.86 -15.67
CA GLY A 91 8.72 29.79 -14.94
C GLY A 91 7.27 29.34 -14.78
N ALA A 92 6.93 28.12 -15.19
CA ALA A 92 5.60 27.56 -15.02
C ALA A 92 5.40 27.04 -13.59
N GLU A 93 4.18 27.19 -13.06
CA GLU A 93 3.85 26.70 -11.73
C GLU A 93 3.61 25.18 -11.74
N GLN A 94 4.31 24.48 -10.86
CA GLN A 94 4.23 23.04 -10.67
C GLN A 94 3.91 22.72 -9.20
N ALA A 95 3.08 21.71 -8.96
CA ALA A 95 2.78 21.25 -7.60
C ALA A 95 3.98 20.52 -6.97
N TYR A 96 4.13 20.60 -5.65
CA TYR A 96 5.16 19.84 -4.92
C TYR A 96 4.93 18.33 -5.05
N ILE A 97 3.68 17.91 -4.92
CA ILE A 97 3.19 16.57 -5.25
C ILE A 97 1.94 16.69 -6.11
N THR A 98 1.82 15.83 -7.09
CA THR A 98 0.66 15.79 -7.99
C THR A 98 -0.55 15.19 -7.29
N PRO A 99 -1.79 15.46 -7.75
CA PRO A 99 -2.99 14.82 -7.22
C PRO A 99 -2.93 13.29 -7.27
N HIS A 100 -2.30 12.74 -8.32
CA HIS A 100 -2.09 11.31 -8.48
C HIS A 100 -1.13 10.76 -7.42
N GLU A 101 0.01 11.40 -7.18
CA GLU A 101 0.95 10.98 -6.12
C GLU A 101 0.33 11.11 -4.72
N LEU A 102 -0.44 12.18 -4.48
CA LEU A 102 -1.15 12.37 -3.21
C LEU A 102 -2.11 11.21 -2.92
N HIS A 103 -2.92 10.81 -3.90
CA HIS A 103 -3.86 9.69 -3.79
C HIS A 103 -3.17 8.41 -3.29
N PHE A 104 -2.01 8.06 -3.86
CA PHE A 104 -1.25 6.87 -3.43
C PHE A 104 -0.58 7.05 -2.06
N LEU A 105 -0.05 8.23 -1.75
CA LEU A 105 0.57 8.52 -0.44
C LEU A 105 -0.47 8.53 0.70
N GLN A 106 -1.76 8.73 0.39
CA GLN A 106 -2.85 8.72 1.37
C GLN A 106 -3.46 7.33 1.63
N ILE A 107 -2.98 6.27 0.96
CA ILE A 107 -3.47 4.91 1.19
C ILE A 107 -3.15 4.49 2.63
N ARG A 108 -4.20 4.34 3.46
CA ARG A 108 -4.06 4.05 4.90
C ARG A 108 -3.63 2.61 5.21
N LYS A 109 -3.94 1.64 4.36
CA LYS A 109 -3.66 0.22 4.60
C LYS A 109 -3.32 -0.52 3.31
N GLY A 110 -2.13 -1.11 3.28
CA GLY A 110 -1.61 -1.82 2.13
C GLY A 110 -0.97 -0.86 1.12
N SER A 111 -0.84 -1.31 -0.12
CA SER A 111 -0.17 -0.57 -1.20
C SER A 111 -1.04 -0.39 -2.43
N LEU A 112 -2.32 -0.77 -2.33
CA LEU A 112 -3.25 -0.78 -3.45
C LEU A 112 -4.32 0.25 -3.18
N ASP A 113 -4.62 1.03 -4.20
CA ASP A 113 -5.85 1.82 -4.20
C ASP A 113 -7.08 0.91 -4.39
N GLU A 114 -8.26 1.51 -4.33
CA GLU A 114 -9.52 0.78 -4.47
C GLU A 114 -9.70 0.15 -5.85
N ASN A 115 -9.20 0.78 -6.92
CA ASN A 115 -9.32 0.25 -8.28
C ASN A 115 -8.36 -0.91 -8.50
N GLU A 116 -7.11 -0.77 -8.08
CA GLU A 116 -6.09 -1.82 -8.09
C GLU A 116 -6.53 -3.01 -7.25
N ARG A 117 -7.11 -2.75 -6.07
CA ARG A 117 -7.71 -3.79 -5.22
C ARG A 117 -8.77 -4.58 -5.99
N ARG A 118 -9.75 -3.91 -6.61
CA ARG A 118 -10.79 -4.57 -7.40
C ARG A 118 -10.23 -5.37 -8.58
N GLN A 119 -9.20 -4.84 -9.24
CA GLN A 119 -8.53 -5.56 -10.34
C GLN A 119 -7.86 -6.84 -9.86
N ILE A 120 -7.24 -6.82 -8.68
CA ILE A 120 -6.67 -8.04 -8.10
C ILE A 120 -7.78 -8.98 -7.67
N GLU A 121 -8.82 -8.50 -6.98
CA GLU A 121 -9.95 -9.30 -6.50
C GLU A 121 -10.73 -9.96 -7.66
N SER A 122 -10.73 -9.37 -8.86
CA SER A 122 -11.42 -9.93 -10.03
C SER A 122 -10.86 -11.27 -10.50
N HIS A 123 -9.68 -11.70 -10.05
CA HIS A 123 -9.11 -13.01 -10.37
C HIS A 123 -10.08 -14.14 -9.99
N VAL A 124 -10.83 -13.98 -8.91
CA VAL A 124 -11.81 -14.97 -8.44
C VAL A 124 -12.94 -15.17 -9.45
N VAL A 125 -13.44 -14.04 -9.99
CA VAL A 125 -14.49 -14.05 -11.02
C VAL A 125 -13.97 -14.63 -12.32
N HIS A 126 -12.77 -14.22 -12.75
CA HIS A 126 -12.16 -14.75 -13.96
C HIS A 126 -11.88 -16.26 -13.86
N SER A 127 -11.39 -16.73 -12.71
CA SER A 127 -11.19 -18.16 -12.45
C SER A 127 -12.50 -18.92 -12.47
N TYR A 128 -13.56 -18.39 -11.83
CA TYR A 128 -14.90 -18.98 -11.90
C TYR A 128 -15.38 -19.13 -13.35
N ASP A 129 -15.32 -18.05 -14.14
CA ASP A 129 -15.76 -18.05 -15.54
C ASP A 129 -14.97 -19.05 -16.38
N PHE A 130 -13.65 -19.15 -16.14
CA PHE A 130 -12.82 -20.15 -16.81
C PHE A 130 -13.23 -21.59 -16.45
N LEU A 131 -13.45 -21.86 -15.16
CA LEU A 131 -13.81 -23.18 -14.66
C LEU A 131 -15.18 -23.65 -15.17
N LEU A 132 -16.12 -22.75 -15.43
CA LEU A 132 -17.41 -23.10 -16.04
C LEU A 132 -17.30 -23.68 -17.45
N ASN A 133 -16.18 -23.42 -18.15
CA ASN A 133 -15.95 -23.93 -19.50
C ASN A 133 -15.29 -25.31 -19.52
N ILE A 134 -14.98 -25.89 -18.37
CA ILE A 134 -14.35 -27.20 -18.26
C ILE A 134 -15.42 -28.27 -17.96
N PRO A 135 -15.46 -29.39 -18.70
CA PRO A 135 -16.40 -30.48 -18.44
C PRO A 135 -15.92 -31.32 -17.24
N TRP A 136 -16.26 -30.87 -16.03
CA TRP A 136 -15.93 -31.58 -14.80
C TRP A 136 -16.68 -32.91 -14.68
N THR A 137 -16.08 -33.87 -13.97
CA THR A 137 -16.79 -35.07 -13.52
C THR A 137 -17.81 -34.71 -12.44
N GLU A 138 -18.72 -35.64 -12.14
CA GLU A 138 -19.77 -35.41 -11.14
C GLU A 138 -19.19 -35.01 -9.77
N GLU A 139 -18.08 -35.62 -9.37
CA GLU A 139 -17.39 -35.35 -8.11
C GLU A 139 -16.78 -33.95 -8.03
N LEU A 140 -16.48 -33.32 -9.17
CA LEU A 140 -15.87 -31.99 -9.27
C LEU A 140 -16.83 -30.94 -9.83
N SER A 141 -18.11 -31.27 -10.01
CA SER A 141 -19.12 -30.38 -10.58
C SER A 141 -19.25 -29.03 -9.85
N ARG A 142 -18.89 -28.99 -8.57
CA ARG A 142 -18.96 -27.78 -7.72
C ARG A 142 -17.65 -26.98 -7.64
N ILE A 143 -16.60 -27.38 -8.36
CA ILE A 143 -15.28 -26.74 -8.21
C ILE A 143 -15.31 -25.25 -8.55
N ALA A 144 -16.10 -24.84 -9.54
CA ALA A 144 -16.27 -23.44 -9.88
C ALA A 144 -16.84 -22.65 -8.68
N GLU A 145 -17.91 -23.13 -8.05
CA GLU A 145 -18.51 -22.49 -6.87
C GLU A 145 -17.51 -22.37 -5.70
N ILE A 146 -16.74 -23.43 -5.45
CA ILE A 146 -15.72 -23.46 -4.40
C ILE A 146 -14.67 -22.38 -4.64
N VAL A 147 -14.16 -22.30 -5.88
CA VAL A 147 -13.19 -21.29 -6.30
C VAL A 147 -13.80 -19.90 -6.33
N ARG A 148 -15.09 -19.72 -6.60
CA ARG A 148 -15.70 -18.37 -6.51
C ARG A 148 -15.76 -17.87 -5.07
N GLY A 149 -16.02 -18.76 -4.12
CA GLY A 149 -16.25 -18.38 -2.72
C GLY A 149 -15.00 -18.39 -1.83
N HIS A 150 -13.82 -18.81 -2.29
CA HIS A 150 -12.67 -19.02 -1.38
C HIS A 150 -12.08 -17.73 -0.77
N HIS A 151 -12.49 -16.55 -1.24
CA HIS A 151 -12.17 -15.26 -0.62
C HIS A 151 -13.33 -14.67 0.19
N GLU A 152 -14.48 -15.34 0.23
CA GLU A 152 -15.60 -14.98 1.08
C GLU A 152 -15.29 -15.23 2.55
N LYS A 153 -15.92 -14.44 3.42
CA LYS A 153 -15.77 -14.54 4.88
C LYS A 153 -17.12 -14.80 5.51
N LEU A 154 -17.16 -15.60 6.57
CA LEU A 154 -18.43 -16.02 7.18
C LEU A 154 -19.31 -14.85 7.65
N ASN A 155 -18.69 -13.72 8.02
CA ASN A 155 -19.34 -12.48 8.44
C ASN A 155 -19.74 -11.54 7.28
N GLY A 156 -19.56 -11.95 6.01
CA GLY A 156 -19.92 -11.16 4.84
C GLY A 156 -18.92 -10.06 4.45
N THR A 157 -17.77 -9.96 5.12
CA THR A 157 -16.73 -8.95 4.77
C THR A 157 -15.80 -9.41 3.64
N GLY A 158 -16.08 -10.55 3.02
CA GLY A 158 -15.30 -11.11 1.93
C GLY A 158 -15.75 -10.59 0.56
N TYR A 159 -15.24 -11.23 -0.49
CA TYR A 159 -15.52 -10.89 -1.89
C TYR A 159 -15.53 -12.20 -2.74
N PRO A 160 -16.15 -12.21 -3.94
CA PRO A 160 -16.71 -11.07 -4.68
C PRO A 160 -18.17 -10.71 -4.36
N ASP A 161 -18.93 -11.62 -3.79
CA ASP A 161 -20.39 -11.51 -3.63
C ASP A 161 -20.79 -11.01 -2.23
N GLY A 162 -19.87 -11.07 -1.25
CA GLY A 162 -20.10 -10.56 0.11
C GLY A 162 -21.09 -11.42 0.90
N VAL A 163 -21.11 -12.72 0.61
CA VAL A 163 -22.11 -13.65 1.18
C VAL A 163 -21.73 -14.10 2.58
N THR A 164 -22.73 -14.42 3.38
CA THR A 164 -22.57 -14.90 4.75
C THR A 164 -22.44 -16.42 4.82
N ALA A 165 -22.14 -16.92 6.03
CA ALA A 165 -21.91 -18.34 6.30
C ALA A 165 -22.94 -19.30 5.67
N GLU A 166 -24.24 -18.95 5.64
CA GLU A 166 -25.29 -19.83 5.11
C GLU A 166 -25.11 -20.18 3.63
N HIS A 167 -24.38 -19.34 2.88
CA HIS A 167 -24.14 -19.50 1.44
C HIS A 167 -22.80 -20.18 1.13
N LEU A 168 -21.97 -20.42 2.15
CA LEU A 168 -20.63 -20.97 1.97
C LEU A 168 -20.59 -22.44 2.31
N SER A 169 -20.28 -23.25 1.29
CA SER A 169 -20.10 -24.69 1.43
C SER A 169 -18.94 -25.04 2.36
N LEU A 170 -18.96 -26.25 2.93
CA LEU A 170 -17.85 -26.72 3.77
C LEU A 170 -16.53 -26.74 2.98
N GLU A 171 -16.58 -27.16 1.72
CA GLU A 171 -15.44 -27.21 0.82
C GLU A 171 -14.84 -25.81 0.60
N THR A 172 -15.69 -24.79 0.39
CA THR A 172 -15.26 -23.38 0.28
C THR A 172 -14.58 -22.90 1.57
N ARG A 173 -15.15 -23.22 2.73
CA ARG A 173 -14.58 -22.84 4.03
C ARG A 173 -13.22 -23.50 4.26
N ILE A 174 -13.07 -24.78 3.89
CA ILE A 174 -11.80 -25.50 3.93
C ILE A 174 -10.78 -24.83 3.00
N MET A 175 -11.16 -24.56 1.75
CA MET A 175 -10.27 -23.93 0.77
C MET A 175 -9.81 -22.54 1.25
N THR A 176 -10.71 -21.74 1.81
CA THR A 176 -10.41 -20.41 2.37
C THR A 176 -9.31 -20.48 3.43
N VAL A 177 -9.42 -21.42 4.39
CA VAL A 177 -8.41 -21.60 5.45
C VAL A 177 -7.06 -22.04 4.86
N CYS A 178 -7.08 -22.98 3.92
CA CYS A 178 -5.88 -23.46 3.25
C CYS A 178 -5.17 -22.37 2.44
N ASP A 179 -5.92 -21.57 1.67
CA ASP A 179 -5.38 -20.48 0.83
C ASP A 179 -4.71 -19.39 1.70
N ILE A 180 -5.37 -18.97 2.78
CA ILE A 180 -4.80 -17.97 3.69
C ILE A 180 -3.51 -18.50 4.32
N PHE A 181 -3.50 -19.75 4.78
CA PHE A 181 -2.30 -20.33 5.37
C PHE A 181 -1.15 -20.34 4.35
N ASP A 182 -1.41 -20.86 3.14
CA ASP A 182 -0.41 -20.96 2.08
C ASP A 182 0.12 -19.57 1.69
N ALA A 183 -0.76 -18.58 1.52
CA ALA A 183 -0.38 -17.20 1.21
C ALA A 183 0.44 -16.50 2.33
N LEU A 184 0.31 -16.94 3.57
CA LEU A 184 1.11 -16.45 4.70
C LEU A 184 2.47 -17.14 4.78
N THR A 185 2.54 -18.45 4.50
CA THR A 185 3.76 -19.25 4.67
C THR A 185 4.61 -19.45 3.42
N ALA A 186 4.08 -19.13 2.23
CA ALA A 186 4.78 -19.26 0.96
C ALA A 186 6.14 -18.57 0.97
N SER A 187 7.21 -19.34 0.68
CA SER A 187 8.61 -18.89 0.69
C SER A 187 9.11 -18.42 -0.67
N ASP A 188 8.36 -18.69 -1.74
CA ASP A 188 8.72 -18.41 -3.12
C ASP A 188 8.25 -17.02 -3.61
N ARG A 189 7.64 -16.21 -2.74
CA ARG A 189 7.21 -14.84 -3.06
C ARG A 189 8.40 -13.87 -3.01
N PRO A 190 8.84 -13.26 -4.14
CA PRO A 190 10.05 -12.42 -4.19
C PRO A 190 9.99 -11.20 -3.27
N TYR A 191 8.78 -10.72 -2.98
CA TYR A 191 8.52 -9.48 -2.26
C TYR A 191 8.12 -9.66 -0.80
N LYS A 192 7.99 -10.91 -0.31
CA LYS A 192 7.49 -11.20 1.03
C LYS A 192 8.24 -12.39 1.63
N LYS A 193 8.91 -12.18 2.77
CA LYS A 193 9.47 -13.28 3.55
C LYS A 193 8.34 -14.16 4.09
N ALA A 194 8.52 -15.47 4.01
CA ALA A 194 7.60 -16.44 4.61
C ALA A 194 7.36 -16.11 6.09
N MET A 195 6.09 -16.15 6.50
CA MET A 195 5.72 -15.97 7.89
C MET A 195 6.02 -17.26 8.68
N PRO A 196 6.52 -17.16 9.93
CA PRO A 196 6.61 -18.32 10.82
C PRO A 196 5.27 -19.01 10.97
N VAL A 197 5.27 -20.34 10.93
CA VAL A 197 4.05 -21.17 10.96
C VAL A 197 3.19 -20.83 12.17
N GLU A 198 3.80 -20.69 13.35
CA GLU A 198 3.11 -20.38 14.59
C GLU A 198 2.33 -19.06 14.48
N LYS A 199 2.90 -18.08 13.79
CA LYS A 199 2.26 -16.78 13.57
C LYS A 199 1.12 -16.88 12.53
N ALA A 200 1.30 -17.68 11.48
CA ALA A 200 0.23 -17.94 10.51
C ALA A 200 -0.97 -18.64 11.18
N LEU A 201 -0.73 -19.63 12.04
CA LEU A 201 -1.78 -20.30 12.80
C LEU A 201 -2.48 -19.35 13.78
N GLN A 202 -1.74 -18.47 14.46
CA GLN A 202 -2.34 -17.43 15.32
C GLN A 202 -3.27 -16.50 14.55
N ILE A 203 -2.90 -16.12 13.31
CA ILE A 203 -3.76 -15.30 12.45
C ILE A 203 -5.07 -16.03 12.11
N LEU A 204 -5.00 -17.32 11.74
CA LEU A 204 -6.20 -18.12 11.47
C LEU A 204 -7.11 -18.20 12.71
N GLU A 205 -6.54 -18.40 13.89
CA GLU A 205 -7.31 -18.40 15.15
C GLU A 205 -7.96 -17.04 15.44
N TRP A 206 -7.27 -15.93 15.16
CA TRP A 206 -7.84 -14.58 15.32
C TRP A 206 -8.96 -14.31 14.33
N GLU A 207 -8.77 -14.63 13.05
CA GLU A 207 -9.82 -14.47 12.03
C GLU A 207 -11.04 -15.35 12.34
N ALA A 208 -10.85 -16.55 12.87
CA ALA A 208 -11.95 -17.40 13.33
C ALA A 208 -12.70 -16.79 14.53
N ARG A 209 -11.99 -16.16 15.48
CA ARG A 209 -12.62 -15.46 16.63
C ARG A 209 -13.43 -14.24 16.18
N ASP A 210 -12.96 -13.54 15.15
CA ASP A 210 -13.64 -12.38 14.57
C ASP A 210 -14.81 -12.78 13.63
N GLY A 211 -15.11 -14.08 13.54
CA GLY A 211 -16.20 -14.61 12.72
C GLY A 211 -15.94 -14.52 11.22
N MET A 212 -14.68 -14.36 10.79
CA MET A 212 -14.30 -14.35 9.38
C MET A 212 -14.12 -15.77 8.82
N LEU A 213 -13.61 -16.68 9.65
CA LEU A 213 -13.33 -18.08 9.28
C LEU A 213 -14.17 -19.06 10.10
N ASP A 214 -14.38 -20.24 9.54
CA ASP A 214 -15.03 -21.34 10.23
C ASP A 214 -14.12 -21.90 11.32
N LYS A 215 -14.57 -21.75 12.57
CA LYS A 215 -13.83 -22.16 13.76
C LYS A 215 -13.54 -23.65 13.78
N ASP A 216 -14.50 -24.49 13.39
CA ASP A 216 -14.33 -25.94 13.42
C ASP A 216 -13.31 -26.40 12.36
N VAL A 217 -13.34 -25.76 11.18
CA VAL A 217 -12.35 -25.99 10.12
C VAL A 217 -10.96 -25.56 10.56
N VAL A 218 -10.81 -24.37 11.15
CA VAL A 218 -9.52 -23.87 11.66
C VAL A 218 -8.98 -24.80 12.75
N GLU A 219 -9.81 -25.21 13.70
CA GLU A 219 -9.41 -26.15 14.75
C GLU A 219 -8.97 -27.50 14.17
N LEU A 220 -9.70 -28.04 13.19
CA LEU A 220 -9.35 -29.29 12.51
C LEU A 220 -8.03 -29.16 11.76
N PHE A 221 -7.83 -28.07 11.02
CA PHE A 221 -6.59 -27.79 10.28
C PHE A 221 -5.37 -27.74 11.21
N ILE A 222 -5.49 -27.07 12.36
CA ILE A 222 -4.43 -26.99 13.38
C ILE A 222 -4.17 -28.35 14.03
N LYS A 223 -5.22 -29.04 14.50
CA LYS A 223 -5.10 -30.32 15.22
C LYS A 223 -4.55 -31.43 14.33
N SER A 224 -5.00 -31.51 13.08
CA SER A 224 -4.54 -32.51 12.10
C SER A 224 -3.10 -32.28 11.65
N LYS A 225 -2.59 -31.05 11.78
CA LYS A 225 -1.28 -30.63 11.26
C LYS A 225 -1.13 -30.87 9.76
N ALA A 226 -2.23 -30.81 9.01
CA ALA A 226 -2.25 -31.07 7.56
C ALA A 226 -1.24 -30.19 6.80
N TYR A 227 -1.05 -28.95 7.25
CA TYR A 227 -0.09 -27.99 6.69
C TYR A 227 1.36 -28.48 6.64
N ARG A 228 1.77 -29.41 7.53
CA ARG A 228 3.15 -29.90 7.53
C ARG A 228 3.55 -30.57 6.22
N ARG A 229 2.60 -31.20 5.52
CA ARG A 229 2.88 -31.87 4.25
C ARG A 229 3.41 -30.92 3.18
N VAL A 230 2.90 -29.69 3.13
CA VAL A 230 3.30 -28.67 2.15
C VAL A 230 4.60 -27.97 2.56
N LEU A 231 4.93 -27.97 3.86
CA LEU A 231 6.18 -27.40 4.37
C LEU A 231 7.36 -28.37 4.28
N GLU A 232 7.10 -29.68 4.37
CA GLU A 232 8.12 -30.72 4.38
C GLU A 232 8.44 -31.27 2.98
N ARG A 233 7.60 -31.01 1.99
CA ARG A 233 7.77 -31.44 0.59
C ARG A 233 7.39 -30.32 -0.38
N ASP A 234 8.21 -30.10 -1.41
CA ASP A 234 7.81 -29.23 -2.51
C ASP A 234 6.67 -29.93 -3.27
N TRP A 235 5.57 -29.22 -3.51
CA TRP A 235 4.44 -29.76 -4.26
C TRP A 235 4.83 -30.06 -5.72
N ARG A 236 5.92 -29.45 -6.23
CA ARG A 236 6.50 -29.74 -7.55
C ARG A 236 7.16 -31.12 -7.65
N ASP A 237 7.37 -31.79 -6.52
CA ASP A 237 7.92 -33.15 -6.48
C ASP A 237 6.85 -34.24 -6.69
N PHE A 238 5.59 -33.85 -6.92
CA PHE A 238 4.45 -34.75 -7.18
C PHE A 238 4.13 -34.90 -8.67
#